data_AF-A0A7S2J5J1-F1
#
_entry.id   AF-A0A7S2J5J1-F1
#
_cell.length_a   1.000
_cell.length_b   1.000
_cell.length_c   1.000
_cell.angle_alpha   90.00
_cell.angle_beta   90.00
_cell.angle_gamma   90.00
#
_symmetry.space_group_name_H-M   'P 1'
#
loop_
_entity.id
_entity.type
_entity.pdbx_description
1 polymer ?
#
loop_
_entity_poly.entity_id
_entity_poly.type
_entity_poly.pdbx_seq_one_letter_code
_entity_poly.pdbx_strand_id
1 'polypeptide(L)'
;HVRTIELERERALQEARELRAELAAAFAEHSDREAQCSQQAELLRRSWEESQGQAKALQSEVIALHSEIASIQAARGTERSELFASIGVHAGPIYSADAGALSQALGGVARARDEAKEASAALRDRYSALVGDHQAQATRLKAADREGARMSAALHAAREQCAEARQQCDEARQELRQELAAQIALTDAATSERDEFS
;
A
#
# COMPACT_ATOMS: atom_id res chain seq x y z
N HIS A 1 7.63 -56.70 -38.91
CA HIS A 1 6.38 -56.44 -38.16
C HIS A 1 6.63 -56.31 -36.67
N VAL A 2 7.01 -57.35 -35.92
CA VAL A 2 7.28 -57.21 -34.46
C VAL A 2 8.31 -56.13 -34.14
N ARG A 3 9.48 -56.15 -34.78
CA ARG A 3 10.51 -55.10 -34.62
C ARG A 3 10.02 -53.70 -35.02
N THR A 4 9.04 -53.61 -35.92
CA THR A 4 8.44 -52.33 -36.33
C THR A 4 7.58 -51.77 -35.20
N ILE A 5 6.75 -52.63 -34.58
CA ILE A 5 5.91 -52.28 -33.43
C ILE A 5 6.77 -51.91 -32.22
N GLU A 6 7.86 -52.64 -31.96
CA GLU A 6 8.81 -52.31 -30.88
C GLU A 6 9.43 -50.92 -31.06
N LEU A 7 9.84 -50.58 -32.29
CA LEU A 7 10.38 -49.26 -32.61
C LEU A 7 9.33 -48.14 -32.48
N GLU A 8 8.09 -48.39 -32.89
CA GLU A 8 6.98 -47.44 -32.73
C GLU A 8 6.67 -47.20 -31.24
N ARG A 9 6.69 -48.26 -30.43
CA ARG A 9 6.54 -48.16 -28.98
C ARG A 9 7.66 -47.35 -28.33
N GLU A 10 8.91 -47.60 -28.72
CA GLU A 10 10.06 -46.84 -28.19
C GLU A 10 9.96 -45.35 -28.53
N ARG A 11 9.54 -45.02 -29.76
CA ARG A 11 9.28 -43.63 -30.18
C ARG A 11 8.15 -43.00 -29.36
N ALA A 12 7.02 -43.67 -29.21
CA ALA A 12 5.89 -43.17 -28.43
C ALA A 12 6.27 -42.96 -26.94
N LEU A 13 7.06 -43.87 -26.36
CA LEU A 13 7.57 -43.72 -25.00
C LEU A 13 8.53 -42.55 -24.86
N GLN A 14 9.31 -42.24 -25.90
CA GLN A 14 10.20 -41.09 -25.90
C GLN A 14 9.43 -39.77 -26.05
N GLU A 15 8.48 -39.69 -26.99
CA GLU A 15 7.57 -38.54 -27.16
C GLU A 15 6.79 -38.25 -25.87
N ALA A 16 6.29 -39.29 -25.19
CA ALA A 16 5.60 -39.13 -23.91
C ALA A 16 6.51 -38.61 -22.78
N ARG A 17 7.81 -38.97 -22.79
CA ARG A 17 8.79 -38.44 -21.82
C ARG A 17 9.13 -36.99 -22.11
N GLU A 18 9.27 -36.62 -23.38
CA GLU A 18 9.51 -35.24 -23.83
C GLU A 18 8.33 -34.34 -23.45
N LEU A 19 7.10 -34.75 -23.77
CA LEU A 19 5.87 -34.03 -23.35
C LEU A 19 5.76 -33.89 -21.83
N ARG A 20 6.10 -34.94 -21.08
CA ARG A 20 6.11 -34.86 -19.61
C ARG A 20 7.14 -33.85 -19.10
N ALA A 21 8.31 -33.79 -19.72
CA ALA A 21 9.37 -32.84 -19.36
C ALA A 21 8.96 -31.40 -19.69
N GLU A 22 8.39 -31.16 -20.87
CA GLU A 22 7.87 -29.86 -21.29
C GLU A 22 6.76 -29.36 -20.35
N LEU A 23 5.78 -30.22 -20.03
CA LEU A 23 4.74 -29.89 -19.07
C LEU A 23 5.32 -29.56 -17.68
N ALA A 24 6.28 -30.36 -17.20
CA ALA A 24 6.91 -30.10 -15.90
C ALA A 24 7.66 -28.76 -15.87
N ALA A 25 8.36 -28.41 -16.96
CA ALA A 25 9.03 -27.13 -17.10
C ALA A 25 8.04 -25.96 -17.12
N ALA A 26 6.94 -26.08 -17.86
CA ALA A 26 5.88 -25.07 -17.88
C ALA A 26 5.27 -24.85 -16.48
N PHE A 27 4.96 -25.92 -15.75
CA PHE A 27 4.47 -25.82 -14.37
C PHE A 27 5.47 -25.13 -13.43
N ALA A 28 6.76 -25.42 -13.55
CA ALA A 28 7.79 -24.79 -12.74
C ALA A 28 7.86 -23.28 -13.02
N GLU A 29 7.87 -22.86 -14.29
CA GLU A 29 7.86 -21.44 -14.66
C GLU A 29 6.62 -20.71 -14.13
N HIS A 30 5.44 -21.34 -14.20
CA HIS A 30 4.22 -20.75 -13.65
C HIS A 30 4.26 -20.62 -12.12
N SER A 31 4.80 -21.62 -11.42
CA SER A 31 5.00 -21.55 -9.97
C SER A 31 5.96 -20.42 -9.58
N ASP A 32 7.03 -20.22 -10.35
CA ASP A 32 7.99 -19.14 -10.12
C ASP A 32 7.33 -17.76 -10.34
N ARG A 33 6.53 -17.60 -11.40
CA ARG A 33 5.76 -16.37 -11.64
C ARG A 33 4.77 -16.10 -10.51
N GLU A 34 4.07 -17.12 -10.00
CA GLU A 34 3.14 -17.00 -8.87
C GLU A 34 3.86 -16.54 -7.58
N ALA A 35 5.05 -17.07 -7.33
CA ALA A 35 5.89 -16.66 -6.21
C ALA A 35 6.36 -15.19 -6.34
N GLN A 36 6.81 -14.79 -7.53
CA GLN A 36 7.21 -13.40 -7.81
C GLN A 36 6.04 -12.42 -7.62
N CYS A 37 4.86 -12.77 -8.14
CA CYS A 37 3.64 -11.98 -7.95
C CYS A 37 3.28 -11.83 -6.46
N SER A 38 3.40 -12.90 -5.68
CA SER A 38 3.15 -12.87 -4.23
C SER A 38 4.15 -11.99 -3.48
N GLN A 39 5.43 -12.05 -3.86
CA GLN A 39 6.46 -11.19 -3.28
C GLN A 39 6.22 -9.70 -3.58
N GLN A 40 5.82 -9.36 -4.81
CA GLN A 40 5.50 -7.98 -5.17
C GLN A 40 4.27 -7.45 -4.43
N ALA A 41 3.23 -8.27 -4.25
CA ALA A 41 2.04 -7.89 -3.49
C ALA A 41 2.38 -7.56 -2.02
N GLU A 42 3.29 -8.31 -1.41
CA GLU A 42 3.75 -8.06 -0.04
C GLU A 42 4.59 -6.77 0.06
N LEU A 43 5.46 -6.49 -0.91
CA LEU A 43 6.24 -5.25 -0.96
C LEU A 43 5.34 -4.02 -1.01
N LEU A 44 4.30 -4.05 -1.86
CA LEU A 44 3.27 -3.01 -1.92
C LEU A 44 2.54 -2.83 -0.60
N ARG A 45 2.09 -3.94 0.02
CA ARG A 45 1.35 -3.90 1.28
C ARG A 45 2.15 -3.17 2.34
N ARG A 46 3.45 -3.49 2.47
CA ARG A 46 4.36 -2.81 3.42
C ARG A 46 4.51 -1.33 3.12
N SER A 47 4.67 -0.95 1.84
CA SER A 47 4.79 0.46 1.45
C SER A 47 3.51 1.26 1.73
N TRP A 48 2.33 0.65 1.53
CA TRP A 48 1.05 1.24 1.88
C TRP A 48 0.88 1.41 3.40
N GLU A 49 1.22 0.38 4.17
CA GLU A 49 1.20 0.43 5.64
C GLU A 49 2.13 1.53 6.19
N GLU A 50 3.33 1.66 5.61
CA GLU A 50 4.29 2.73 5.96
C GLU A 50 3.71 4.11 5.66
N SER A 51 3.12 4.30 4.47
CA SER A 51 2.51 5.57 4.05
C SER A 51 1.33 5.95 4.95
N GLN A 52 0.52 4.96 5.37
CA GLN A 52 -0.57 5.15 6.32
C GLN A 52 -0.05 5.54 7.72
N GLY A 53 1.03 4.90 8.17
CA GLY A 53 1.70 5.24 9.43
C GLY A 53 2.18 6.69 9.46
N GLN A 54 2.88 7.12 8.40
CA GLN A 54 3.34 8.51 8.24
C GLN A 54 2.18 9.51 8.24
N ALA A 55 1.08 9.19 7.56
CA ALA A 55 -0.09 10.07 7.52
C ALA A 55 -0.77 10.24 8.90
N LYS A 56 -0.86 9.16 9.69
CA LYS A 56 -1.37 9.22 11.07
C LYS A 56 -0.46 10.05 11.98
N ALA A 57 0.85 9.96 11.81
CA ALA A 57 1.81 10.78 12.56
C ALA A 57 1.60 12.28 12.26
N LEU A 58 1.57 12.65 10.98
CA LEU A 58 1.30 14.03 10.54
C LEU A 58 -0.05 14.55 11.03
N GLN A 59 -1.10 13.72 11.03
CA GLN A 59 -2.42 14.11 11.56
C GLN A 59 -2.34 14.44 13.06
N SER A 60 -1.60 13.65 13.83
CA SER A 60 -1.41 13.87 15.27
C SER A 60 -0.66 15.18 15.53
N GLU A 61 0.38 15.48 14.74
CA GLU A 61 1.11 16.75 14.81
C GLU A 61 0.21 17.96 14.53
N VAL A 62 -0.68 17.88 13.51
CA VAL A 62 -1.65 18.95 13.21
C VAL A 62 -2.62 19.17 14.37
N ILE A 63 -3.11 18.10 14.99
CA ILE A 63 -4.03 18.20 16.14
C ILE A 63 -3.33 18.86 17.34
N ALA A 64 -2.08 18.48 17.60
CA ALA A 64 -1.27 19.10 18.65
C ALA A 64 -1.11 20.60 18.41
N LEU A 65 -0.76 21.00 17.17
CA LEU A 65 -0.57 22.41 16.83
C LEU A 65 -1.88 23.23 16.95
N HIS A 66 -3.03 22.66 16.58
CA HIS A 66 -4.33 23.31 16.78
C HIS A 66 -4.61 23.56 18.27
N SER A 67 -4.25 22.60 19.12
CA SER A 67 -4.41 22.71 20.58
C SER A 67 -3.51 23.79 21.19
N GLU A 68 -2.26 23.90 20.71
CA GLU A 68 -1.32 24.97 21.08
C GLU A 68 -1.86 26.36 20.70
N ILE A 69 -2.33 26.50 19.45
CA ILE A 69 -2.90 27.76 18.95
C ILE A 69 -4.14 28.15 19.78
N ALA A 70 -5.05 27.21 20.03
CA ALA A 70 -6.24 27.46 20.85
C ALA A 70 -5.88 27.91 22.27
N SER A 71 -4.85 27.30 22.87
CA SER A 71 -4.37 27.67 24.22
C SER A 71 -3.81 29.10 24.27
N ILE A 72 -3.04 29.50 23.27
CA ILE A 72 -2.51 30.87 23.16
C ILE A 72 -3.64 31.87 22.92
N GLN A 73 -4.64 31.53 22.11
CA GLN A 73 -5.81 32.38 21.90
C GLN A 73 -6.63 32.56 23.18
N ALA A 74 -6.80 31.50 23.97
CA ALA A 74 -7.47 31.55 25.27
C ALA A 74 -6.70 32.45 26.26
N ALA A 75 -5.37 32.27 26.37
CA ALA A 75 -4.52 33.10 27.22
C ALA A 75 -4.57 34.59 26.84
N ARG A 76 -4.56 34.91 25.53
CA ARG A 76 -4.75 36.30 25.07
C ARG A 76 -6.13 36.87 25.41
N GLY A 77 -7.16 36.03 25.42
CA GLY A 77 -8.51 36.42 25.84
C GLY A 77 -8.57 36.80 27.32
N THR A 78 -7.92 36.01 28.19
CA THR A 78 -7.87 36.25 29.64
C THR A 78 -6.99 37.45 29.99
N GLU A 79 -5.77 37.53 29.46
CA GLU A 79 -4.84 38.65 29.70
C GLU A 79 -5.45 39.99 29.24
N ARG A 80 -6.14 40.00 28.09
CA ARG A 80 -6.86 41.18 27.62
C ARG A 80 -7.95 41.59 28.60
N SER A 81 -8.74 40.64 29.10
CA SER A 81 -9.83 40.91 30.05
C SER A 81 -9.30 41.46 31.39
N GLU A 82 -8.22 40.88 31.91
CA GLU A 82 -7.55 41.34 33.14
C GLU A 82 -6.99 42.76 32.98
N LEU A 83 -6.45 43.08 31.80
CA LEU A 83 -5.97 44.42 31.49
C LEU A 83 -7.07 45.48 31.50
N PHE A 84 -8.22 45.19 30.87
CA PHE A 84 -9.37 46.08 30.88
C PHE A 84 -9.94 46.24 32.29
N ALA A 85 -9.95 45.18 33.10
CA ALA A 85 -10.34 45.26 34.50
C ALA A 85 -9.39 46.17 35.30
N SER A 86 -8.07 46.03 35.12
CA SER A 86 -7.06 46.88 35.78
C SER A 86 -7.16 48.36 35.36
N ILE A 87 -7.36 48.64 34.07
CA ILE A 87 -7.59 50.01 33.58
C ILE A 87 -8.91 50.58 34.11
N GLY A 88 -9.99 49.78 34.15
CA GLY A 88 -11.29 50.18 34.67
C GLY A 88 -11.29 50.48 36.18
N VAL A 89 -10.46 49.77 36.95
CA VAL A 89 -10.27 50.01 38.39
C VAL A 89 -9.48 51.31 38.65
N HIS A 90 -8.55 51.68 37.77
CA HIS A 90 -7.76 52.91 37.91
C HIS A 90 -8.39 54.17 37.29
N ALA A 91 -9.43 54.01 36.45
CA ALA A 91 -10.22 55.14 35.95
C ALA A 91 -11.25 55.68 36.99
N GLY A 92 -11.43 54.99 38.12
CA GLY A 92 -12.45 55.29 39.13
C GLY A 92 -12.17 56.45 40.10
N PRO A 93 -10.93 56.91 40.31
CA PRO A 93 -10.67 58.20 40.96
C PRO A 93 -9.63 59.00 40.15
N ILE A 94 -10.11 59.79 39.20
CA ILE A 94 -9.32 60.70 38.37
C ILE A 94 -8.91 61.90 39.24
N TYR A 95 -7.94 61.79 40.14
CA TYR A 95 -7.13 62.92 40.66
C TYR A 95 -6.02 62.38 41.58
N SER A 96 -5.05 61.64 41.00
CA SER A 96 -3.65 61.47 41.49
C SER A 96 -2.96 60.19 40.98
N ALA A 97 -3.49 59.53 39.94
CA ALA A 97 -2.77 58.39 39.35
C ALA A 97 -1.43 58.88 38.78
N ASP A 98 -0.33 58.36 39.31
CA ASP A 98 1.04 58.68 38.93
C ASP A 98 1.23 58.34 37.44
N ALA A 99 1.40 59.36 36.60
CA ALA A 99 1.52 59.20 35.15
C ALA A 99 2.67 58.25 34.76
N GLY A 100 3.68 58.13 35.63
CA GLY A 100 4.76 57.15 35.50
C GLY A 100 4.27 55.70 35.57
N ALA A 101 3.39 55.37 36.52
CA ALA A 101 2.84 54.02 36.68
C ALA A 101 1.95 53.63 35.50
N LEU A 102 1.15 54.57 34.99
CA LEU A 102 0.31 54.35 33.81
C LEU A 102 1.16 54.14 32.54
N SER A 103 2.22 54.94 32.37
CA SER A 103 3.17 54.81 31.25
C SER A 103 3.92 53.48 31.28
N GLN A 104 4.37 53.04 32.46
CA GLN A 104 5.03 51.75 32.63
C GLN A 104 4.09 50.57 32.34
N ALA A 105 2.83 50.64 32.80
CA ALA A 105 1.81 49.63 32.51
C ALA A 105 1.53 49.56 30.99
N LEU A 106 1.33 50.70 30.32
CA LEU A 106 1.12 50.76 28.88
C LEU A 106 2.35 50.26 28.09
N GLY A 107 3.56 50.55 28.55
CA GLY A 107 4.80 50.06 27.95
C GLY A 107 4.97 48.53 28.10
N GLY A 108 4.56 47.95 29.22
CA GLY A 108 4.53 46.49 29.43
C GLY A 108 3.53 45.80 28.49
N VAL A 109 2.35 46.41 28.31
CA VAL A 109 1.30 45.92 27.39
C VAL A 109 1.77 45.95 25.94
N ALA A 110 2.45 47.02 25.54
CA ALA A 110 3.00 47.13 24.19
C ALA A 110 4.00 46.00 23.89
N ARG A 111 4.90 45.68 24.83
CA ARG A 111 5.86 44.56 24.69
C ARG A 111 5.16 43.21 24.62
N ALA A 112 4.26 42.91 25.57
CA ALA A 112 3.50 41.65 25.57
C ALA A 112 2.68 41.47 24.28
N ARG A 113 2.12 42.56 23.74
CA ARG A 113 1.41 42.55 22.45
C ARG A 113 2.33 42.19 21.29
N ASP A 114 3.53 42.76 21.26
CA ASP A 114 4.47 42.54 20.16
C ASP A 114 5.10 41.13 20.25
N GLU A 115 5.43 40.63 21.45
CA GLU A 115 5.81 39.22 21.70
C GLU A 115 4.71 38.24 21.27
N ALA A 116 3.44 38.52 21.61
CA ALA A 116 2.31 37.70 21.19
C ALA A 116 2.09 37.73 19.66
N LYS A 117 2.41 38.84 18.99
CA LYS A 117 2.35 38.94 17.52
C LYS A 117 3.45 38.10 16.88
N GLU A 118 4.68 38.17 17.39
CA GLU A 118 5.80 37.35 16.91
C GLU A 118 5.52 35.86 17.10
N ALA A 119 5.06 35.45 18.28
CA ALA A 119 4.67 34.07 18.55
C ALA A 119 3.54 33.59 17.63
N SER A 120 2.55 34.46 17.38
CA SER A 120 1.46 34.16 16.44
C SER A 120 1.94 34.02 14.99
N ALA A 121 2.93 34.82 14.57
CA ALA A 121 3.53 34.72 13.24
C ALA A 121 4.31 33.41 13.09
N ALA A 122 5.17 33.08 14.07
CA ALA A 122 5.92 31.83 14.08
C ALA A 122 5.03 30.59 14.04
N LEU A 123 3.90 30.60 14.77
CA LEU A 123 2.92 29.51 14.73
C LEU A 123 2.20 29.41 13.38
N ARG A 124 1.89 30.55 12.76
CA ARG A 124 1.29 30.57 11.42
C ARG A 124 2.23 29.97 10.38
N ASP A 125 3.51 30.32 10.44
CA ASP A 125 4.52 29.79 9.51
C ASP A 125 4.69 28.28 9.68
N ARG A 126 4.78 27.81 10.94
CA ARG A 126 4.79 26.36 11.25
C ARG A 126 3.52 25.65 10.77
N TYR A 127 2.34 26.24 10.99
CA TYR A 127 1.08 25.69 10.49
C TYR A 127 1.05 25.60 8.97
N SER A 128 1.48 26.66 8.28
CA SER A 128 1.51 26.69 6.81
C SER A 128 2.46 25.63 6.25
N ALA A 129 3.63 25.43 6.87
CA ALA A 129 4.56 24.37 6.49
C ALA A 129 3.92 22.99 6.66
N LEU A 130 3.30 22.74 7.82
CA LEU A 130 2.66 21.46 8.14
C LEU A 130 1.46 21.14 7.22
N VAL A 131 0.68 22.16 6.84
CA VAL A 131 -0.39 22.02 5.83
C VAL A 131 0.19 21.66 4.46
N GLY A 132 1.32 22.27 4.07
CA GLY A 132 2.05 21.89 2.87
C GLY A 132 2.48 20.43 2.88
N ASP A 133 3.05 19.96 3.99
CA ASP A 133 3.46 18.56 4.17
C ASP A 133 2.26 17.60 4.13
N HIS A 134 1.11 17.97 4.73
CA HIS A 134 -0.13 17.21 4.62
C HIS A 134 -0.63 17.09 3.18
N GLN A 135 -0.60 18.18 2.42
CA GLN A 135 -1.00 18.16 1.01
C GLN A 135 -0.06 17.30 0.16
N ALA A 136 1.24 17.39 0.42
CA ALA A 136 2.24 16.54 -0.22
C ALA A 136 1.99 15.06 0.12
N GLN A 137 1.75 14.73 1.39
CA GLN A 137 1.47 13.37 1.83
C GLN A 137 0.15 12.83 1.26
N ALA A 138 -0.92 13.63 1.24
CA ALA A 138 -2.18 13.25 0.63
C ALA A 138 -2.03 12.95 -0.87
N THR A 139 -1.15 13.69 -1.56
CA THR A 139 -0.82 13.44 -2.97
C THR A 139 -0.04 12.13 -3.13
N ARG A 140 0.94 11.85 -2.26
CA ARG A 140 1.69 10.57 -2.24
C ARG A 140 0.76 9.38 -1.96
N LEU A 141 -0.15 9.51 -1.00
CA LEU A 141 -1.15 8.49 -0.70
C LEU A 141 -2.05 8.20 -1.90
N LYS A 142 -2.59 9.23 -2.56
CA LYS A 142 -3.39 9.04 -3.79
C LYS A 142 -2.60 8.37 -4.90
N ALA A 143 -1.30 8.66 -5.03
CA ALA A 143 -0.44 7.99 -6.00
C ALA A 143 -0.22 6.51 -5.63
N ALA A 144 0.07 6.22 -4.36
CA ALA A 144 0.22 4.86 -3.85
C ALA A 144 -1.07 4.04 -3.99
N ASP A 145 -2.24 4.61 -3.71
CA ASP A 145 -3.54 3.95 -3.88
C ASP A 145 -3.82 3.61 -5.35
N ARG A 146 -3.50 4.53 -6.28
CA ARG A 146 -3.64 4.28 -7.73
C ARG A 146 -2.71 3.16 -8.20
N GLU A 147 -1.47 3.16 -7.70
CA GLU A 147 -0.50 2.12 -8.04
C GLU A 147 -0.92 0.76 -7.45
N GLY A 148 -1.42 0.76 -6.21
CA GLY A 148 -2.01 -0.43 -5.58
C GLY A 148 -3.19 -0.98 -6.38
N ALA A 149 -4.07 -0.12 -6.90
CA ALA A 149 -5.19 -0.54 -7.75
C ALA A 149 -4.69 -1.16 -9.07
N ARG A 150 -3.69 -0.56 -9.73
CA ARG A 150 -3.10 -1.09 -10.97
C ARG A 150 -2.44 -2.44 -10.74
N MET A 151 -1.65 -2.57 -9.68
CA MET A 151 -0.97 -3.82 -9.38
C MET A 151 -1.93 -4.91 -8.91
N SER A 152 -3.01 -4.57 -8.19
CA SER A 152 -4.09 -5.50 -7.87
C SER A 152 -4.76 -6.06 -9.13
N ALA A 153 -5.05 -5.19 -10.12
CA ALA A 153 -5.56 -5.63 -11.40
C ALA A 153 -4.57 -6.52 -12.17
N ALA A 154 -3.28 -6.17 -12.17
CA ALA A 154 -2.23 -6.98 -12.80
C ALA A 154 -2.09 -8.36 -12.12
N LEU A 155 -2.16 -8.42 -10.79
CA LEU A 155 -2.14 -9.67 -10.02
C LEU A 155 -3.35 -10.54 -10.33
N HIS A 156 -4.53 -9.94 -10.45
CA HIS A 156 -5.74 -10.65 -10.85
C HIS A 156 -5.59 -11.28 -12.24
N ALA A 157 -5.16 -10.48 -13.22
CA ALA A 157 -4.93 -10.96 -14.58
C ALA A 157 -3.87 -12.09 -14.63
N ALA A 158 -2.79 -11.96 -13.85
CA ALA A 158 -1.78 -13.01 -13.75
C ALA A 158 -2.33 -14.31 -13.14
N ARG A 159 -3.22 -14.22 -12.15
CA ARG A 159 -3.91 -15.39 -11.56
C ARG A 159 -4.84 -16.06 -12.56
N GLU A 160 -5.59 -15.27 -13.34
CA GLU A 160 -6.44 -15.80 -14.42
C GLU A 160 -5.60 -16.55 -15.46
N GLN A 161 -4.50 -15.96 -15.93
CA GLN A 161 -3.57 -16.62 -16.86
C GLN A 161 -2.99 -17.92 -16.29
N CYS A 162 -2.65 -17.95 -14.98
CA CYS A 162 -2.18 -19.16 -14.34
C CYS A 162 -3.28 -20.23 -14.24
N ALA A 163 -4.53 -19.83 -13.98
CA ALA A 163 -5.66 -20.75 -13.95
C ALA A 163 -5.94 -21.35 -15.33
N GLU A 164 -5.92 -20.53 -16.39
CA GLU A 164 -6.07 -20.97 -17.78
C GLU A 164 -4.95 -21.93 -18.20
N ALA A 165 -3.69 -21.61 -17.88
CA ALA A 165 -2.55 -22.48 -18.19
C ALA A 165 -2.64 -23.84 -17.46
N ARG A 166 -3.10 -23.84 -16.20
CA ARG A 166 -3.34 -25.08 -15.45
C ARG A 166 -4.43 -25.93 -16.11
N GLN A 167 -5.52 -25.31 -16.54
CA GLN A 167 -6.59 -26.00 -17.26
C GLN A 167 -6.06 -26.63 -18.56
N GLN A 168 -5.32 -25.88 -19.37
CA GLN A 168 -4.72 -26.39 -20.62
C GLN A 168 -3.77 -27.57 -20.36
N CYS A 169 -2.96 -27.50 -19.31
CA CYS A 169 -2.08 -28.60 -18.92
C CYS A 169 -2.87 -29.85 -18.48
N ASP A 170 -3.98 -29.67 -17.77
CA ASP A 170 -4.82 -30.79 -17.33
C ASP A 170 -5.61 -31.42 -18.49
N GLU A 171 -6.07 -30.60 -19.45
CA GLU A 171 -6.66 -31.07 -20.72
C GLU A 171 -5.62 -31.87 -21.53
N ALA A 172 -4.43 -31.33 -21.76
CA ALA A 172 -3.35 -32.04 -22.46
C ALA A 172 -2.95 -33.36 -21.77
N ARG A 173 -2.94 -33.38 -20.42
CA ARG A 173 -2.71 -34.61 -19.65
C ARG A 173 -3.82 -35.63 -19.85
N GLN A 174 -5.07 -35.20 -19.96
CA GLN A 174 -6.21 -36.09 -20.18
C GLN A 174 -6.18 -36.67 -21.59
N GLU A 175 -5.85 -35.86 -22.61
CA GLU A 175 -5.64 -36.31 -23.99
C GLU A 175 -4.52 -37.34 -24.06
N LEU A 176 -3.34 -37.02 -23.51
CA LEU A 176 -2.20 -37.94 -23.47
C LEU A 176 -2.54 -39.28 -22.79
N ARG A 177 -3.35 -39.26 -21.72
CA ARG A 177 -3.82 -40.48 -21.04
C ARG A 177 -4.75 -41.30 -21.92
N GLN A 178 -5.64 -40.66 -22.68
CA GLN A 178 -6.55 -41.34 -23.61
C GLN A 178 -5.80 -41.96 -24.78
N GLU A 179 -4.85 -41.23 -25.37
CA GLU A 179 -3.98 -41.73 -26.44
C GLU A 179 -3.15 -42.93 -25.97
N LEU A 180 -2.53 -42.82 -24.78
CA LEU A 180 -1.74 -43.91 -24.21
C LEU A 180 -2.62 -45.14 -23.92
N ALA A 181 -3.83 -44.95 -23.39
CA ALA A 181 -4.76 -46.06 -23.14
C ALA A 181 -5.20 -46.75 -24.44
N ALA A 182 -5.45 -45.97 -25.51
CA ALA A 182 -5.78 -46.52 -26.82
C ALA A 182 -4.61 -47.32 -27.42
N GLN A 183 -3.37 -46.83 -27.30
CA GLN A 183 -2.18 -47.56 -27.74
C GLN A 183 -1.95 -48.85 -26.95
N ILE A 184 -2.16 -48.83 -25.63
CA ILE A 184 -2.10 -50.03 -24.80
C ILE A 184 -3.16 -51.04 -25.25
N ALA A 185 -4.42 -50.62 -25.44
CA ALA A 185 -5.48 -51.51 -25.89
C ALA A 185 -5.21 -52.12 -27.27
N LEU A 186 -4.67 -51.34 -28.22
CA LEU A 186 -4.24 -51.84 -29.53
C LEU A 186 -3.09 -52.84 -29.41
N THR A 187 -2.14 -52.58 -28.51
CA THR A 187 -1.02 -53.50 -28.24
C THR A 187 -1.52 -54.80 -27.63
N ASP A 188 -2.39 -54.73 -26.62
CA ASP A 188 -2.98 -55.87 -25.93
C ASP A 188 -3.79 -56.74 -26.89
N ALA A 189 -4.59 -56.13 -27.79
CA ALA A 189 -5.34 -56.83 -28.83
C ALA A 189 -4.41 -57.58 -29.80
N ALA A 190 -3.35 -56.92 -30.28
CA ALA A 190 -2.37 -57.54 -31.17
C ALA A 190 -1.60 -58.70 -30.50
N THR A 191 -1.38 -58.64 -29.18
CA THR A 191 -0.81 -59.77 -28.42
C THR A 191 -1.81 -60.90 -28.19
N SER A 192 -3.08 -60.61 -27.91
CA SER A 192 -4.13 -61.62 -27.70
C SER A 192 -4.38 -62.47 -28.94
N GLU A 193 -4.46 -61.85 -30.12
CA GLU A 193 -4.63 -62.58 -31.39
C GLU A 193 -3.47 -63.55 -31.67
N ARG A 194 -2.29 -63.28 -31.09
CA ARG A 194 -1.10 -64.11 -31.23
C ARG A 194 -1.15 -65.35 -30.32
N ASP A 195 -1.72 -65.22 -29.12
CA ASP A 195 -1.90 -66.32 -28.16
C ASP A 195 -3.02 -67.28 -28.57
N GLU A 196 -4.05 -66.79 -29.29
CA GLU A 196 -5.13 -67.66 -29.83
C GLU A 196 -4.69 -68.52 -31.03
N PHE A 197 -3.59 -68.15 -31.70
CA PHE A 197 -3.06 -68.87 -32.86
C PHE A 197 -1.97 -69.91 -32.53
N SER A 198 -1.44 -69.93 -31.30
CA SER A 198 -0.43 -70.90 -30.83
C SER A 198 -1.05 -72.16 -30.26
#